data_AF-A0A8J8BUM0-F1
#
_entry.id   AF-A0A8J8BUM0-F1
#
_cell.length_a   1.000
_cell.length_b   1.000
_cell.length_c   1.000
_cell.angle_alpha   90.00
_cell.angle_beta   90.00
_cell.angle_gamma   90.00
#
_symmetry.space_group_name_H-M   'P 1'
#
loop_
_entity.id
_entity.type
_entity.pdbx_description
1 polymer ?
#
loop_
_entity_poly.entity_id
_entity_poly.type
_entity_poly.pdbx_seq_one_letter_code
_entity_poly.pdbx_strand_id
1 'polypeptide(L)' 'EGLSAVDWATSPGEWDYIVAPYGGCDVLIIAGADRDATRAAAQSLIDSL' A
#
# COMPACT_ATOMS: atom_id res chain seq x y z
N GLU A 1 -13.01 -13.45 0.95
CA GLU A 1 -11.68 -13.67 1.57
C GLU A 1 -10.60 -13.62 0.50
N GLY A 2 -9.66 -12.66 0.59
CA GLY A 2 -8.40 -12.69 -0.18
C GLY A 2 -8.33 -11.91 -1.50
N LEU A 3 -9.36 -11.12 -1.86
CA LEU A 3 -9.24 -10.16 -2.95
C LEU A 3 -8.86 -8.82 -2.34
N SER A 4 -7.62 -8.39 -2.56
CA SER A 4 -7.20 -7.04 -2.22
C SER A 4 -8.13 -6.03 -2.88
N ALA A 5 -8.47 -4.95 -2.17
CA ALA A 5 -9.33 -3.90 -2.70
C ALA A 5 -8.64 -3.03 -3.78
N VAL A 6 -7.33 -3.22 -3.95
CA VAL A 6 -6.48 -2.45 -4.85
C VAL A 6 -6.34 -3.14 -6.20
N ASP A 7 -6.47 -2.40 -7.29
CA ASP A 7 -6.12 -2.87 -8.62
C ASP A 7 -4.60 -2.73 -8.84
N TRP A 8 -3.86 -3.78 -8.52
CA TRP A 8 -2.40 -3.81 -8.59
C TRP A 8 -1.83 -3.55 -9.97
N ALA A 9 -2.60 -3.78 -11.05
CA ALA A 9 -2.10 -3.61 -12.40
C ALA A 9 -2.11 -2.14 -12.85
N THR A 10 -3.04 -1.33 -12.33
CA THR A 10 -3.22 0.07 -12.77
C THR A 10 -3.24 1.09 -11.64
N SER A 11 -3.04 0.66 -10.39
CA SER A 11 -3.14 1.53 -9.23
C SER A 11 -2.22 2.74 -9.34
N PRO A 12 -2.73 3.97 -9.12
CA PRO A 12 -1.92 5.18 -9.09
C PRO A 12 -1.16 5.37 -7.77
N GLY A 13 -1.24 4.43 -6.83
CA GLY A 13 -0.69 4.57 -5.47
C GLY A 13 -1.65 4.20 -4.34
N GLU A 14 -2.72 3.47 -4.64
CA GLU A 14 -3.61 2.91 -3.61
C GLU A 14 -2.86 1.91 -2.73
N TRP A 15 -3.34 1.74 -1.51
CA TRP A 15 -2.69 0.91 -0.51
C TRP A 15 -3.68 0.08 0.28
N ASP A 16 -3.18 -1.03 0.79
CA ASP A 16 -3.90 -1.98 1.62
C ASP A 16 -3.18 -2.12 2.95
N TYR A 17 -3.94 -2.16 4.04
CA TYR A 17 -3.41 -2.20 5.40
C TYR A 17 -3.84 -3.49 6.09
N ILE A 18 -2.84 -4.24 6.55
CA ILE A 18 -2.98 -5.54 7.18
C ILE A 18 -2.57 -5.39 8.63
N VAL A 19 -3.56 -5.48 9.51
CA VAL A 19 -3.35 -5.48 10.97
C VAL A 19 -2.65 -6.78 11.34
N ALA A 20 -1.54 -6.67 12.07
CA ALA A 20 -0.84 -7.85 12.55
C ALA A 20 -1.64 -8.54 13.66
N PRO A 21 -1.88 -9.85 13.57
CA PRO A 21 -2.44 -10.57 14.69
C PRO A 21 -1.39 -10.68 15.82
N TYR A 22 -1.82 -10.43 17.06
CA TYR A 22 -1.03 -10.63 18.29
C TYR A 22 0.17 -9.69 18.52
N GLY A 23 -0.02 -8.37 18.34
CA GLY A 23 0.92 -7.37 18.85
C GLY A 23 2.24 -7.26 18.07
N GLY A 24 2.26 -7.76 16.83
CA GLY A 24 3.34 -7.50 15.88
C GLY A 24 3.21 -6.11 15.22
N CYS A 25 4.14 -5.79 14.33
CA CYS A 25 4.03 -4.58 13.51
C CYS A 25 3.01 -4.78 12.39
N ASP A 26 2.10 -3.83 12.23
CA ASP A 26 1.17 -3.85 11.10
C ASP A 26 1.91 -3.66 9.77
N VAL A 27 1.31 -4.19 8.69
CA VAL A 27 1.88 -4.14 7.35
C VAL A 27 1.02 -3.25 6.48
N LEU A 28 1.65 -2.28 5.84
CA LEU A 28 1.05 -1.49 4.78
C LEU A 28 1.67 -1.90 3.45
N ILE A 29 0.85 -2.25 2.47
CA ILE A 29 1.29 -2.58 1.11
C ILE A 29 0.75 -1.54 0.15
N ILE A 30 1.63 -0.94 -0.65
CA ILE A 30 1.29 0.11 -1.60
C ILE A 30 1.44 -0.46 -3.01
N ALA A 31 0.43 -0.28 -3.85
CA ALA A 31 0.48 -0.66 -5.25
C ALA A 31 0.65 0.58 -6.12
N GLY A 32 1.65 0.57 -6.99
CA GLY A 32 1.76 1.53 -8.08
C GLY A 32 1.88 0.78 -9.42
N ALA A 33 1.36 1.37 -10.49
CA ALA A 33 1.45 0.84 -11.85
C ALA A 33 2.91 0.57 -12.28
N ASP A 34 3.86 1.29 -11.69
CA ASP A 34 5.29 1.10 -11.86
C ASP A 34 6.07 1.43 -10.57
N ARG A 35 7.39 1.25 -10.64
CA ARG A 35 8.31 1.49 -9.52
C ARG A 35 8.32 2.94 -9.06
N ASP A 36 8.28 3.90 -9.98
CA ASP A 36 8.35 5.32 -9.66
C ASP A 36 7.02 5.80 -9.07
N ALA A 37 5.90 5.34 -9.63
CA ALA A 37 4.56 5.56 -9.08
C ALA A 37 4.43 5.01 -7.65
N THR A 38 4.92 3.78 -7.41
CA THR A 38 4.92 3.17 -6.07
C THR A 38 5.76 4.01 -5.09
N ARG A 39 6.94 4.47 -5.52
CA ARG A 39 7.83 5.29 -4.69
C ARG A 39 7.21 6.65 -4.36
N ALA A 40 6.61 7.31 -5.34
CA ALA A 40 5.95 8.61 -5.16
C ALA A 40 4.75 8.49 -4.20
N ALA A 41 3.93 7.45 -4.35
CA ALA A 41 2.82 7.17 -3.46
C ALA A 41 3.27 6.89 -2.02
N ALA A 42 4.33 6.08 -1.85
CA ALA A 42 4.92 5.81 -0.54
C ALA A 42 5.46 7.08 0.14
N GLN A 43 6.19 7.92 -0.60
CA GLN A 43 6.71 9.17 -0.07
C GLN A 43 5.57 10.11 0.34
N SER A 44 4.56 10.29 -0.53
CA SER A 44 3.41 11.13 -0.24
C SER A 44 2.64 10.66 0.99
N LEU A 45 2.57 9.35 1.22
CA LEU A 45 1.91 8.81 2.40
C LEU A 45 2.73 9.08 3.67
N ILE A 46 4.04 8.85 3.64
CA ILE A 46 4.93 9.14 4.77
C ILE A 46 4.89 10.63 5.13
N ASP A 47 4.90 11.52 4.14
CA ASP A 47 4.87 12.96 4.36
C ASP A 47 3.52 13.47 4.92
N SER A 48 2.46 12.66 4.79
CA SER A 48 1.11 13.01 5.29
C SER A 48 0.82 12.55 6.72
N LEU A 49 1.72 11.76 7.32
CA LEU A 49 1.65 11.23 8.68
C LEU A 49 2.37 12.16 9.67
#